data_AF-A0A4V1UNJ9-F1
#
_entry.id   AF-A0A4V1UNJ9-F1
#
_cell.length_a   1.000
_cell.length_b   1.000
_cell.length_c   1.000
_cell.angle_alpha   90.00
_cell.angle_beta   90.00
_cell.angle_gamma   90.00
#
_symmetry.space_group_name_H-M   'P 1'
#
loop_
_entity.id
_entity.type
_entity.pdbx_description
1 polymer ?
#
loop_
_entity_poly.entity_id
_entity_poly.type
_entity_poly.pdbx_seq_one_letter_code
_entity_poly.pdbx_strand_id
1 'polypeptide(L)'
;MPFIDSAFLAIKNAGAKTLVIDLRNNEGGVEEYGGYLYAYLARQPFVYYRKVTVANNKEPTVKQYAFLPPGYEQALPHVQEKNGEFLWPLQEYLSEHLPKANAFNHKVYILTNGFSFSVTAEFASTVRTTKRAIFIGEETGGAYEGNNSGVFASVTLPNTKLTAGIPLMGFYMNTDDRTKKDRGIQPDITLVATVQDLLKGRDVVLEKAIEE
;
A
#
# COMPACT_ATOMS: atom_id res chain seq x y z
N MET A 1 14.77 4.20 -7.90
CA MET A 1 14.80 4.80 -6.56
C MET A 1 16.09 4.35 -5.90
N PRO A 2 17.07 5.23 -5.61
CA PRO A 2 18.47 4.84 -5.45
C PRO A 2 18.73 3.72 -4.42
N PHE A 3 18.01 3.74 -3.29
CA PHE A 3 18.12 2.70 -2.28
C PHE A 3 17.55 1.35 -2.74
N ILE A 4 16.31 1.32 -3.26
CA ILE A 4 15.68 0.07 -3.74
C ILE A 4 16.54 -0.55 -4.86
N ASP A 5 17.00 0.28 -5.80
CA ASP A 5 17.79 -0.17 -6.95
C ASP A 5 19.11 -0.82 -6.49
N SER A 6 19.82 -0.17 -5.57
CA SER A 6 21.08 -0.66 -5.03
C SER A 6 20.90 -1.89 -4.14
N ALA A 7 19.84 -1.96 -3.33
CA ALA A 7 19.52 -3.11 -2.50
C ALA A 7 19.28 -4.37 -3.35
N PHE A 8 18.44 -4.28 -4.39
CA PHE A 8 18.18 -5.42 -5.27
C PHE A 8 19.37 -5.79 -6.15
N LEU A 9 20.26 -4.85 -6.48
CA LEU A 9 21.54 -5.18 -7.10
C LEU A 9 22.44 -5.97 -6.13
N ALA A 10 22.53 -5.56 -4.86
CA ALA A 10 23.31 -6.28 -3.85
C ALA A 10 22.74 -7.69 -3.59
N ILE A 11 21.41 -7.82 -3.47
CA ILE A 11 20.72 -9.12 -3.32
C ILE A 11 21.04 -10.05 -4.49
N LYS A 12 21.00 -9.53 -5.72
CA LYS A 12 21.35 -10.29 -6.92
C LYS A 12 22.82 -10.75 -6.88
N ASN A 13 23.75 -9.85 -6.55
CA ASN A 13 25.18 -10.14 -6.50
C ASN A 13 25.53 -11.14 -5.40
N ALA A 14 24.79 -11.16 -4.29
CA ALA A 14 24.93 -12.15 -3.23
C ALA A 14 24.41 -13.55 -3.62
N GLY A 15 23.73 -13.69 -4.75
CA GLY A 15 23.17 -14.97 -5.20
C GLY A 15 22.05 -15.51 -4.29
N ALA A 16 21.40 -14.63 -3.52
CA ALA A 16 20.40 -15.00 -2.53
C ALA A 16 19.23 -15.79 -3.15
N LYS A 17 18.78 -16.84 -2.43
CA LYS A 17 17.64 -17.69 -2.83
C LYS A 17 16.40 -17.47 -1.97
N THR A 18 16.56 -16.74 -0.88
CA THR A 18 15.48 -16.33 0.01
C THR A 18 15.64 -14.84 0.29
N LEU A 19 14.54 -14.11 0.23
CA LEU A 19 14.46 -12.70 0.60
C LEU A 19 13.39 -12.54 1.68
N VAL A 20 13.77 -11.95 2.81
CA VAL A 20 12.82 -11.51 3.84
C VAL A 20 12.67 -10.01 3.71
N ILE A 21 11.44 -9.52 3.58
CA ILE A 21 11.11 -8.10 3.61
C ILE A 21 10.33 -7.84 4.88
N ASP A 22 10.93 -7.09 5.79
CA ASP A 22 10.28 -6.71 7.04
C ASP A 22 9.47 -5.43 6.84
N LEU A 23 8.14 -5.54 6.94
CA LEU A 23 7.20 -4.44 6.84
C LEU A 23 6.54 -4.13 8.18
N ARG A 24 6.99 -4.74 9.28
CA ARG A 24 6.48 -4.42 10.62
C ARG A 24 6.82 -2.97 10.95
N ASN A 25 5.86 -2.27 11.55
CA ASN A 25 5.99 -0.85 11.90
C ASN A 25 6.22 0.09 10.70
N ASN A 26 5.89 -0.34 9.49
CA ASN A 26 5.94 0.51 8.30
C ASN A 26 4.55 1.07 7.95
N GLU A 27 4.31 2.31 8.35
CA GLU A 27 3.01 2.97 8.23
C GLU A 27 2.64 3.43 6.80
N GLY A 28 3.53 3.22 5.82
CA GLY A 28 3.33 3.59 4.42
C GLY A 28 4.18 4.78 4.02
N GLY A 29 3.69 5.58 3.07
CA GLY A 29 4.45 6.69 2.50
C GLY A 29 3.90 7.11 1.14
N VAL A 30 4.78 7.21 0.14
CA VAL A 30 4.44 7.66 -1.21
C VAL A 30 3.98 6.48 -2.07
N GLU A 31 2.84 6.61 -2.75
CA GLU A 31 2.17 5.54 -3.51
C GLU A 31 3.08 4.91 -4.58
N GLU A 32 3.91 5.73 -5.24
CA GLU A 32 4.85 5.27 -6.27
C GLU A 32 5.82 4.22 -5.73
N TYR A 33 6.20 4.29 -4.45
CA TYR A 33 7.20 3.41 -3.84
C TYR A 33 6.68 1.98 -3.70
N GLY A 34 5.38 1.80 -3.46
CA GLY A 34 4.75 0.49 -3.35
C GLY A 34 4.80 -0.27 -4.68
N GLY A 35 4.30 0.36 -5.76
CA GLY A 35 4.36 -0.22 -7.10
C GLY A 35 5.80 -0.44 -7.60
N TYR A 36 6.69 0.50 -7.31
CA TYR A 36 8.10 0.40 -7.70
C TYR A 36 8.83 -0.74 -6.99
N LEU A 37 8.64 -0.90 -5.68
CA LEU A 37 9.18 -2.03 -4.92
C LEU A 37 8.61 -3.35 -5.45
N TYR A 38 7.30 -3.42 -5.72
CA TYR A 38 6.69 -4.64 -6.25
C TYR A 38 7.23 -5.01 -7.64
N ALA A 39 7.62 -4.05 -8.47
CA ALA A 39 8.26 -4.35 -9.76
C ALA A 39 9.59 -5.12 -9.63
N TYR A 40 10.26 -5.07 -8.47
CA TYR A 40 11.42 -5.91 -8.17
C TYR A 40 11.07 -7.33 -7.71
N LEU A 41 9.80 -7.61 -7.43
CA LEU A 41 9.31 -8.95 -7.07
C LEU A 41 8.45 -9.57 -8.17
N ALA A 42 7.90 -8.75 -9.07
CA ALA A 42 7.00 -9.18 -10.12
C ALA A 42 7.64 -10.21 -11.05
N ARG A 43 6.87 -11.24 -11.42
CA ARG A 43 7.27 -12.28 -12.40
C ARG A 43 6.70 -12.03 -13.80
N GLN A 44 5.70 -11.18 -13.89
CA GLN A 44 4.98 -10.82 -15.11
C GLN A 44 4.51 -9.36 -14.98
N PRO A 45 4.11 -8.72 -16.10
CA PRO A 45 3.49 -7.40 -16.04
C PRO A 45 2.29 -7.37 -15.07
N PHE A 46 2.09 -6.23 -14.41
CA PHE A 46 1.03 -6.07 -13.42
C PHE A 46 0.46 -4.66 -13.42
N VAL A 47 -0.79 -4.53 -12.99
CA VAL A 47 -1.44 -3.23 -12.73
C VAL A 47 -1.61 -3.08 -11.23
N TYR A 48 -1.12 -1.98 -10.66
CA TYR A 48 -1.10 -1.75 -9.21
C TYR A 48 -2.48 -1.32 -8.69
N TYR A 49 -3.03 -0.24 -9.24
CA TYR A 49 -4.38 0.22 -8.94
C TYR A 49 -5.37 -0.12 -10.06
N ARG A 50 -6.55 -0.58 -9.68
CA ARG A 50 -7.67 -0.78 -10.62
C ARG A 50 -8.31 0.53 -10.99
N LYS A 51 -8.50 1.41 -10.00
CA LYS A 51 -9.14 2.72 -10.16
C LYS A 51 -8.78 3.63 -9.00
N VAL A 52 -8.87 4.94 -9.25
CA VAL A 52 -8.87 5.99 -8.23
C VAL A 52 -10.17 6.77 -8.38
N THR A 53 -10.85 7.04 -7.28
CA THR A 53 -12.14 7.73 -7.28
C THR A 53 -12.11 8.97 -6.40
N VAL A 54 -13.05 9.87 -6.65
CA VAL A 54 -13.42 10.95 -5.73
C VAL A 54 -14.90 10.82 -5.37
N ALA A 55 -15.36 11.55 -4.35
CA ALA A 55 -16.76 11.49 -3.94
C ALA A 55 -17.72 12.08 -4.99
N ASN A 56 -17.30 13.11 -5.72
CA ASN A 56 -18.01 13.74 -6.83
C ASN A 56 -17.07 14.66 -7.63
N ASN A 57 -17.57 15.24 -8.72
CA ASN A 57 -16.86 16.19 -9.59
C ASN A 57 -17.21 17.67 -9.29
N LYS A 58 -17.66 17.99 -8.07
CA LYS A 58 -18.05 19.34 -7.65
C LYS A 58 -17.11 19.85 -6.56
N GLU A 59 -17.06 21.17 -6.38
CA GLU A 59 -16.30 21.76 -5.28
C GLU A 59 -16.82 21.26 -3.92
N PRO A 60 -15.94 20.97 -2.95
CA PRO A 60 -16.36 20.58 -1.61
C PRO A 60 -17.21 21.65 -0.94
N THR A 61 -18.36 21.27 -0.36
CA THR A 61 -19.26 22.21 0.32
C THR A 61 -18.62 22.90 1.53
N VAL A 62 -17.57 22.31 2.09
CA VAL A 62 -16.80 22.84 3.23
C VAL A 62 -15.64 23.76 2.83
N LYS A 63 -15.49 24.09 1.53
CA LYS A 63 -14.36 24.85 0.99
C LYS A 63 -14.09 26.18 1.72
N GLN A 64 -15.13 26.88 2.16
CA GLN A 64 -14.97 28.14 2.92
C GLN A 64 -14.22 27.98 4.26
N TYR A 65 -14.14 26.76 4.79
CA TYR A 65 -13.40 26.40 6.00
C TYR A 65 -12.22 25.47 5.73
N ALA A 66 -11.97 25.14 4.46
CA ALA A 66 -11.01 24.12 4.07
C ALA A 66 -9.83 24.71 3.29
N PHE A 67 -8.63 24.27 3.64
CA PHE A 67 -7.51 24.31 2.73
C PHE A 67 -7.59 23.09 1.80
N LEU A 68 -7.68 23.33 0.50
CA LEU A 68 -7.62 22.31 -0.54
C LEU A 68 -6.22 22.28 -1.16
N PRO A 69 -5.68 21.09 -1.48
CA PRO A 69 -4.40 20.99 -2.18
C PRO A 69 -4.43 21.74 -3.51
N PRO A 70 -3.34 22.45 -3.89
CA PRO A 70 -3.24 23.12 -5.18
C PRO A 70 -3.52 22.15 -6.34
N GLY A 71 -4.28 22.59 -7.34
CA GLY A 71 -4.60 21.77 -8.52
C GLY A 71 -5.83 20.88 -8.36
N TYR A 72 -6.31 20.62 -7.13
CA TYR A 72 -7.46 19.72 -6.91
C TYR A 72 -8.71 20.20 -7.63
N GLU A 73 -9.05 21.47 -7.49
CA GLU A 73 -10.26 22.05 -8.09
C GLU A 73 -10.18 22.12 -9.62
N GLN A 74 -8.99 22.43 -10.13
CA GLN A 74 -8.71 22.45 -11.57
C GLN A 74 -8.84 21.07 -12.21
N ALA A 75 -8.65 20.00 -11.43
CA ALA A 75 -8.78 18.63 -11.90
C ALA A 75 -10.23 18.11 -11.90
N LEU A 76 -11.15 18.73 -11.13
CA LEU A 76 -12.55 18.27 -11.03
C LEU A 76 -13.29 18.18 -12.37
N PRO A 77 -13.15 19.12 -13.33
CA PRO A 77 -13.78 19.02 -14.65
C PRO A 77 -13.30 17.82 -15.49
N HIS A 78 -12.15 17.24 -15.16
CA HIS A 78 -11.59 16.08 -15.85
C HIS A 78 -12.00 14.75 -15.19
N VAL A 79 -12.69 14.79 -14.06
CA VAL A 79 -13.25 13.61 -13.40
C VAL A 79 -14.39 13.04 -14.23
N GLN A 80 -14.31 11.75 -14.53
CA GLN A 80 -15.30 11.07 -15.37
C GLN A 80 -16.32 10.33 -14.50
N GLU A 81 -17.60 10.59 -14.74
CA GLU A 81 -18.67 9.80 -14.13
C GLU A 81 -18.93 8.53 -14.98
N LYS A 82 -18.82 7.35 -14.36
CA LYS A 82 -19.08 6.07 -15.01
C LYS A 82 -19.73 5.12 -14.03
N ASN A 83 -20.91 4.59 -14.38
CA ASN A 83 -21.67 3.64 -13.57
C ASN A 83 -21.93 4.12 -12.12
N GLY A 84 -22.15 5.43 -11.93
CA GLY A 84 -22.37 6.03 -10.61
C GLY A 84 -21.10 6.26 -9.79
N GLU A 85 -19.91 6.06 -10.38
CA GLU A 85 -18.63 6.36 -9.75
C GLU A 85 -17.93 7.54 -10.43
N PHE A 86 -17.21 8.34 -9.66
CA PHE A 86 -16.44 9.48 -10.16
C PHE A 86 -14.96 9.11 -10.22
N LEU A 87 -14.49 8.80 -11.43
CA LEU A 87 -13.14 8.31 -11.71
C LEU A 87 -12.16 9.47 -11.88
N TRP A 88 -11.10 9.44 -11.09
CA TRP A 88 -10.05 10.45 -11.16
C TRP A 88 -9.15 10.21 -12.38
N PRO A 89 -8.78 11.26 -13.15
CA PRO A 89 -8.10 11.13 -14.43
C PRO A 89 -6.58 10.91 -14.30
N LEU A 90 -6.16 9.92 -13.52
CA LEU A 90 -4.74 9.58 -13.32
C LEU A 90 -4.36 8.30 -14.07
N GLN A 91 -4.09 8.43 -15.37
CA GLN A 91 -3.70 7.29 -16.22
C GLN A 91 -2.42 6.58 -15.77
N GLU A 92 -1.47 7.31 -15.18
CA GLU A 92 -0.19 6.76 -14.74
C GLU A 92 -0.37 5.68 -13.66
N TYR A 93 -1.24 5.93 -12.68
CA TYR A 93 -1.53 4.99 -11.59
C TYR A 93 -2.24 3.71 -12.05
N LEU A 94 -2.87 3.77 -13.22
CA LEU A 94 -3.63 2.67 -13.83
C LEU A 94 -2.83 1.94 -14.91
N SER A 95 -1.60 2.39 -15.17
CA SER A 95 -0.76 1.82 -16.21
C SER A 95 -0.20 0.45 -15.80
N GLU A 96 0.12 -0.35 -16.81
CA GLU A 96 0.80 -1.61 -16.60
C GLU A 96 2.29 -1.35 -16.28
N HIS A 97 2.76 -1.99 -15.20
CA HIS A 97 4.15 -1.97 -14.78
C HIS A 97 4.83 -3.27 -15.22
N LEU A 98 6.07 -3.13 -15.71
CA LEU A 98 6.91 -4.27 -16.09
C LEU A 98 7.84 -4.68 -14.95
N PRO A 99 8.17 -5.98 -14.81
CA PRO A 99 9.22 -6.43 -13.91
C PRO A 99 10.55 -5.72 -14.18
N LYS A 100 11.32 -5.45 -13.11
CA LYS A 100 12.67 -4.89 -13.22
C LYS A 100 13.64 -5.95 -13.77
N ALA A 101 14.69 -5.49 -14.46
CA ALA A 101 15.70 -6.38 -15.05
C ALA A 101 16.43 -7.28 -14.02
N ASN A 102 16.52 -6.83 -12.76
CA ASN A 102 17.04 -7.58 -11.63
C ASN A 102 15.94 -7.98 -10.63
N ALA A 103 14.72 -8.25 -11.12
CA ALA A 103 13.65 -8.77 -10.28
C ALA A 103 14.09 -10.07 -9.57
N PHE A 104 13.81 -10.13 -8.28
CA PHE A 104 14.09 -11.28 -7.46
C PHE A 104 13.04 -12.36 -7.74
N ASN A 105 13.47 -13.52 -8.24
CA ASN A 105 12.55 -14.58 -8.71
C ASN A 105 12.41 -15.77 -7.75
N HIS A 106 13.18 -15.79 -6.65
CA HIS A 106 13.19 -16.90 -5.68
C HIS A 106 12.18 -16.69 -4.52
N LYS A 107 12.34 -17.43 -3.41
CA LYS A 107 11.40 -17.43 -2.27
C LYS A 107 11.39 -16.08 -1.56
N VAL A 108 10.20 -15.55 -1.28
CA VAL A 108 10.03 -14.27 -0.56
C VAL A 108 9.13 -14.50 0.64
N TYR A 109 9.55 -14.01 1.80
CA TYR A 109 8.75 -13.90 3.00
C TYR A 109 8.55 -12.42 3.34
N ILE A 110 7.36 -12.08 3.79
CA ILE A 110 7.02 -10.72 4.24
C ILE A 110 6.60 -10.79 5.70
N LEU A 111 7.23 -9.97 6.53
CA LEU A 111 6.86 -9.85 7.93
C LEU A 111 5.91 -8.67 8.09
N THR A 112 4.76 -8.88 8.73
CA THR A 112 3.72 -7.83 8.89
C THR A 112 3.23 -7.72 10.33
N ASN A 113 2.75 -6.52 10.68
CA ASN A 113 1.97 -6.30 11.89
C ASN A 113 0.85 -5.26 11.67
N GLY A 114 0.11 -4.94 12.73
CA GLY A 114 -0.95 -3.93 12.68
C GLY A 114 -0.50 -2.53 12.24
N PHE A 115 0.81 -2.21 12.35
CA PHE A 115 1.38 -0.95 11.86
C PHE A 115 1.84 -1.02 10.40
N SER A 116 1.79 -2.18 9.74
CA SER A 116 1.94 -2.28 8.29
C SER A 116 0.71 -1.63 7.64
N PHE A 117 0.79 -0.33 7.33
CA PHE A 117 -0.37 0.52 7.02
C PHE A 117 -0.20 1.33 5.72
N SER A 118 -1.29 1.90 5.21
CA SER A 118 -1.34 2.73 3.99
C SER A 118 -0.65 2.07 2.79
N VAL A 119 0.38 2.70 2.20
CA VAL A 119 1.10 2.18 1.03
C VAL A 119 1.73 0.81 1.28
N THR A 120 2.10 0.52 2.52
CA THR A 120 2.57 -0.81 2.91
C THR A 120 1.48 -1.86 2.74
N ALA A 121 0.24 -1.54 3.09
CA ALA A 121 -0.90 -2.43 2.90
C ALA A 121 -1.28 -2.54 1.41
N GLU A 122 -1.16 -1.47 0.62
CA GLU A 122 -1.32 -1.53 -0.84
C GLU A 122 -0.30 -2.49 -1.46
N PHE A 123 0.98 -2.36 -1.11
CA PHE A 123 2.04 -3.26 -1.58
C PHE A 123 1.76 -4.70 -1.16
N ALA A 124 1.39 -4.91 0.11
CA ALA A 124 1.03 -6.23 0.63
C ALA A 124 -0.18 -6.81 -0.14
N SER A 125 -1.17 -5.99 -0.50
CA SER A 125 -2.34 -6.39 -1.28
C SER A 125 -1.93 -6.90 -2.66
N THR A 126 -1.04 -6.20 -3.36
CA THR A 126 -0.51 -6.66 -4.66
C THR A 126 0.28 -7.96 -4.52
N VAL A 127 1.15 -8.08 -3.51
CA VAL A 127 1.90 -9.31 -3.24
C VAL A 127 0.98 -10.50 -2.95
N ARG A 128 -0.08 -10.28 -2.15
CA ARG A 128 -1.09 -11.29 -1.82
C ARG A 128 -1.85 -11.74 -3.06
N THR A 129 -2.35 -10.79 -3.84
CA THR A 129 -3.12 -11.04 -5.08
C THR A 129 -2.33 -11.88 -6.08
N THR A 130 -1.04 -11.63 -6.18
CA THR A 130 -0.14 -12.32 -7.11
C THR A 130 0.49 -13.58 -6.53
N LYS A 131 0.15 -13.91 -5.27
CA LYS A 131 0.72 -15.05 -4.51
C LYS A 131 2.24 -15.04 -4.52
N ARG A 132 2.83 -13.84 -4.46
CA ARG A 132 4.27 -13.66 -4.66
C ARG A 132 5.10 -13.98 -3.43
N ALA A 133 4.55 -13.87 -2.22
CA ALA A 133 5.26 -14.15 -0.97
C ALA A 133 4.38 -14.89 0.03
N ILE A 134 5.02 -15.44 1.07
CA ILE A 134 4.36 -15.96 2.27
C ILE A 134 4.42 -14.86 3.34
N PHE A 135 3.28 -14.54 3.94
CA PHE A 135 3.17 -13.54 5.01
C PHE A 135 3.27 -14.20 6.39
N ILE A 136 4.07 -13.62 7.28
CA ILE A 136 4.29 -14.11 8.65
C ILE A 136 4.11 -12.93 9.62
N GLY A 137 3.35 -13.11 10.69
CA GLY A 137 3.14 -12.08 11.70
C GLY A 137 1.66 -11.84 11.98
N GLU A 138 1.22 -10.59 11.91
CA GLU A 138 -0.16 -10.19 12.18
C GLU A 138 -0.83 -9.62 10.93
N GLU A 139 -2.15 -9.46 11.01
CA GLU A 139 -2.94 -8.72 10.01
C GLU A 139 -2.44 -7.27 9.91
N THR A 140 -2.30 -6.79 8.68
CA THR A 140 -1.91 -5.39 8.40
C THR A 140 -2.99 -4.41 8.84
N GLY A 141 -2.63 -3.19 9.25
CA GLY A 141 -3.61 -2.16 9.67
C GLY A 141 -4.41 -1.48 8.55
N GLY A 142 -4.09 -1.74 7.27
CA GLY A 142 -4.84 -1.22 6.12
C GLY A 142 -5.97 -2.14 5.68
N ALA A 143 -6.53 -1.91 4.49
CA ALA A 143 -7.52 -2.80 3.89
C ALA A 143 -7.01 -3.42 2.59
N TYR A 144 -7.39 -4.68 2.36
CA TYR A 144 -6.97 -5.43 1.17
C TYR A 144 -7.47 -4.78 -0.13
N GLU A 145 -8.68 -4.20 -0.12
CA GLU A 145 -9.30 -3.62 -1.30
C GLU A 145 -8.80 -2.22 -1.69
N GLY A 146 -8.14 -1.51 -0.78
CA GLY A 146 -7.73 -0.13 -0.98
C GLY A 146 -7.91 0.74 0.26
N ASN A 147 -7.92 2.05 0.05
CA ASN A 147 -7.89 3.07 1.11
C ASN A 147 -8.42 4.40 0.60
N ASN A 148 -8.81 5.27 1.54
CA ASN A 148 -9.13 6.66 1.26
C ASN A 148 -7.96 7.53 1.74
N SER A 149 -7.22 8.13 0.81
CA SER A 149 -5.89 8.71 1.09
C SER A 149 -5.46 9.69 -0.02
N GLY A 150 -4.14 9.83 -0.24
CA GLY A 150 -3.51 10.71 -1.21
C GLY A 150 -3.65 12.18 -0.84
N VAL A 151 -4.69 12.82 -1.35
CA VAL A 151 -4.96 14.25 -1.10
C VAL A 151 -6.00 14.44 -0.01
N PHE A 152 -5.76 15.41 0.87
CA PHE A 152 -6.65 15.73 1.99
C PHE A 152 -7.14 17.18 1.89
N ALA A 153 -8.42 17.39 2.15
CA ALA A 153 -8.92 18.69 2.56
C ALA A 153 -8.63 18.88 4.05
N SER A 154 -7.96 19.97 4.41
CA SER A 154 -7.71 20.33 5.80
C SER A 154 -8.76 21.34 6.25
N VAL A 155 -9.76 20.89 7.01
CA VAL A 155 -10.94 21.67 7.38
C VAL A 155 -10.83 22.17 8.81
N THR A 156 -10.76 23.49 9.00
CA THR A 156 -10.71 24.09 10.34
C THR A 156 -12.12 24.42 10.82
N LEU A 157 -12.56 23.75 11.89
CA LEU A 157 -13.91 23.88 12.42
C LEU A 157 -14.15 25.27 13.03
N PRO A 158 -15.27 25.94 12.71
CA PRO A 158 -15.46 27.36 13.02
C PRO A 158 -15.54 27.66 14.51
N ASN A 159 -16.07 26.75 15.33
CA ASN A 159 -16.29 26.96 16.75
C ASN A 159 -15.13 26.45 17.63
N THR A 160 -14.64 25.23 17.36
CA THR A 160 -13.58 24.60 18.16
C THR A 160 -12.17 24.94 17.70
N LYS A 161 -12.02 25.41 16.46
CA LYS A 161 -10.72 25.64 15.79
C LYS A 161 -9.86 24.38 15.60
N LEU A 162 -10.42 23.19 15.85
CA LEU A 162 -9.78 21.93 15.50
C LEU A 162 -9.76 21.76 13.98
N THR A 163 -8.70 21.14 13.47
CA THR A 163 -8.54 20.83 12.05
C THR A 163 -8.80 19.35 11.80
N ALA A 164 -9.72 19.05 10.88
CA ALA A 164 -10.01 17.70 10.41
C ALA A 164 -9.39 17.49 9.03
N GLY A 165 -8.60 16.42 8.87
CA GLY A 165 -8.15 15.96 7.57
C GLY A 165 -9.20 15.05 6.94
N ILE A 166 -9.77 15.45 5.81
CA ILE A 166 -10.75 14.65 5.06
C ILE A 166 -10.07 14.13 3.79
N PRO A 167 -9.88 12.80 3.63
CA PRO A 167 -9.32 12.26 2.40
C PRO A 167 -10.30 12.51 1.23
N LEU A 168 -9.76 12.97 0.11
CA LEU A 168 -10.54 13.34 -1.07
C LEU A 168 -10.50 12.28 -2.16
N MET A 169 -9.57 11.32 -2.08
CA MET A 169 -9.43 10.22 -3.04
C MET A 169 -9.63 8.86 -2.39
N GLY A 170 -10.20 7.93 -3.15
CA GLY A 170 -10.21 6.50 -2.86
C GLY A 170 -9.35 5.75 -3.86
N PHE A 171 -8.31 5.09 -3.38
CA PHE A 171 -7.47 4.20 -4.17
C PHE A 171 -7.99 2.77 -4.03
N TYR A 172 -8.19 2.08 -5.14
CA TYR A 172 -8.67 0.71 -5.14
C TYR A 172 -7.66 -0.22 -5.81
N MET A 173 -7.20 -1.19 -5.04
CA MET A 173 -6.21 -2.18 -5.48
C MET A 173 -6.79 -3.09 -6.56
N ASN A 174 -5.93 -3.55 -7.46
CA ASN A 174 -6.29 -4.53 -8.48
C ASN A 174 -6.25 -5.96 -7.92
N THR A 175 -7.19 -6.29 -7.04
CA THR A 175 -7.25 -7.58 -6.33
C THR A 175 -8.08 -8.66 -7.04
N ASP A 176 -7.77 -9.92 -6.75
CA ASP A 176 -8.47 -11.12 -7.26
C ASP A 176 -9.71 -11.48 -6.44
N ASP A 177 -9.74 -11.13 -5.15
CA ASP A 177 -10.87 -11.38 -4.24
C ASP A 177 -11.40 -10.08 -3.61
N ARG A 178 -12.61 -9.70 -4.01
CA ARG A 178 -13.28 -8.47 -3.58
C ARG A 178 -14.31 -8.70 -2.47
N THR A 179 -14.39 -9.92 -1.95
CA THR A 179 -15.31 -10.30 -0.88
C THR A 179 -14.70 -10.08 0.51
N LYS A 180 -13.37 -9.98 0.59
CA LYS A 180 -12.61 -9.62 1.79
C LYS A 180 -12.68 -8.13 2.07
N LYS A 181 -13.89 -7.66 2.35
CA LYS A 181 -14.14 -6.28 2.78
C LYS A 181 -13.70 -6.09 4.23
N ASP A 182 -13.34 -4.86 4.57
CA ASP A 182 -13.12 -4.41 5.94
C ASP A 182 -12.01 -5.13 6.71
N ARG A 183 -11.06 -5.75 6.00
CA ARG A 183 -9.92 -6.48 6.58
C ARG A 183 -8.63 -6.13 5.88
N GLY A 184 -7.54 -6.19 6.63
CA GLY A 184 -6.19 -6.10 6.12
C GLY A 184 -5.76 -7.38 5.41
N ILE A 185 -4.49 -7.40 5.03
CA ILE A 185 -3.84 -8.57 4.48
C ILE A 185 -3.60 -9.53 5.64
N GLN A 186 -4.29 -10.67 5.58
CA GLN A 186 -4.10 -11.74 6.55
C GLN A 186 -2.73 -12.42 6.33
N PRO A 187 -1.99 -12.72 7.41
CA PRO A 187 -0.78 -13.50 7.29
C PRO A 187 -1.12 -14.96 6.92
N ASP A 188 -0.21 -15.63 6.23
CA ASP A 188 -0.30 -17.07 6.01
C ASP A 188 0.07 -17.84 7.28
N ILE A 189 1.00 -17.28 8.07
CA ILE A 189 1.42 -17.79 9.36
C ILE A 189 1.19 -16.69 10.40
N THR A 190 0.12 -16.81 11.18
CA THR A 190 -0.13 -15.89 12.30
C THR A 190 0.85 -16.16 13.43
N LEU A 191 1.65 -15.15 13.80
CA LEU A 191 2.65 -15.27 14.86
C LEU A 191 2.87 -13.93 15.55
N VAL A 192 2.67 -13.89 16.87
CA VAL A 192 2.86 -12.70 17.72
C VAL A 192 3.91 -13.01 18.77
N ALA A 193 4.88 -12.11 18.95
CA ALA A 193 5.89 -12.27 19.99
C ALA A 193 5.24 -12.21 21.38
N THR A 194 5.58 -13.16 22.26
CA THR A 194 5.13 -13.10 23.65
C THR A 194 5.97 -12.09 24.44
N VAL A 195 5.47 -11.65 25.59
CA VAL A 195 6.27 -10.83 26.53
C VAL A 195 7.59 -11.51 26.88
N GLN A 196 7.62 -12.83 27.00
CA GLN A 196 8.85 -13.57 27.29
C GLN A 196 9.83 -13.58 26.12
N ASP A 197 9.35 -13.64 24.88
CA ASP A 197 10.21 -13.51 23.70
C ASP A 197 10.84 -12.13 23.66
N LEU A 198 10.05 -11.08 23.91
CA LEU A 198 10.53 -9.70 23.98
C LEU A 198 11.58 -9.50 25.09
N LEU A 199 11.32 -10.02 26.30
CA LEU A 199 12.26 -9.96 27.43
C LEU A 199 13.57 -10.71 27.13
N LYS A 200 13.53 -11.73 26.28
CA LYS A 200 14.70 -12.50 25.84
C LYS A 200 15.35 -11.93 24.56
N GLY A 201 14.82 -10.85 23.99
CA GLY A 201 15.32 -10.26 22.75
C GLY A 201 15.13 -11.17 21.52
N ARG A 202 14.15 -12.07 21.54
CA ARG A 202 13.84 -12.98 20.43
C ARG A 202 12.89 -12.34 19.44
N ASP A 203 13.22 -12.48 18.16
CA ASP A 203 12.34 -12.10 17.06
C ASP A 203 11.73 -13.37 16.45
N VAL A 204 10.70 -13.90 17.10
CA VAL A 204 10.06 -15.16 16.68
C VAL A 204 9.49 -15.11 15.25
N VAL A 205 9.12 -13.92 14.76
CA VAL A 205 8.58 -13.72 13.42
C VAL A 205 9.69 -13.82 12.38
N LEU A 206 10.84 -13.18 12.64
CA LEU A 206 12.01 -13.31 11.78
C LEU A 206 12.63 -14.72 11.85
N GLU A 207 12.76 -15.29 13.06
CA GLU A 207 13.25 -16.66 13.27
C GLU A 207 12.43 -17.64 12.42
N LYS A 208 11.09 -17.52 12.46
CA LYS A 208 10.20 -18.35 11.65
C LYS A 208 10.45 -18.22 10.15
N ALA A 209 10.75 -17.01 9.65
CA ALA A 209 11.02 -16.80 8.23
C ALA A 209 12.36 -17.40 7.78
N ILE A 210 13.33 -17.51 8.69
CA ILE A 210 14.67 -18.06 8.41
C ILE A 210 14.65 -19.60 8.38
N GLU A 211 13.73 -20.23 9.11
CA GLU A 211 13.60 -21.70 9.19
C GLU A 211 12.97 -22.37 7.95
N GLU A 212 12.37 -21.61 7.01
CA GLU A 212 11.55 -22.09 5.88
C GLU A 212 12.23 -22.07 4.48
#